data_AF-A0A1F5ZN57-F1
#
_entry.id   AF-A0A1F5ZN57-F1
#
_cell.length_a   1.000
_cell.length_b   1.000
_cell.length_c   1.000
_cell.angle_alpha   90.00
_cell.angle_beta   90.00
_cell.angle_gamma   90.00
#
_symmetry.space_group_name_H-M   'P 1'
#
loop_
_entity.id
_entity.type
_entity.pdbx_description
1 polymer ?
#
loop_
_entity_poly.entity_id
_entity_poly.type
_entity_poly.pdbx_seq_one_letter_code
_entity_poly.pdbx_strand_id
1 'polypeptide(L)'
;MSDISDVDILLNIENMIKTHVTSLERLKIEIKKHTEEIEDAFSNDSTYKTHAEEAKKTAKQKSQTKQEIMKNPSVAVLVEKMKEARTQVKELNGALSDYLREYARLSGSTEIADNEGNIWNITYSAKLVKAQKK
;
A
#
# COMPACT_ATOMS: atom_id res chain seq x y z
N MET A 1 37.90 1.57 -27.71
CA MET A 1 36.79 1.72 -26.75
C MET A 1 36.16 0.35 -26.66
N SER A 2 36.31 -0.36 -25.54
CA SER A 2 35.80 -1.74 -25.40
C SER A 2 34.29 -1.72 -25.23
N ASP A 3 33.57 -2.40 -26.12
CA ASP A 3 32.15 -2.70 -25.99
C ASP A 3 31.91 -3.46 -24.68
N ILE A 4 31.21 -2.82 -23.73
CA ILE A 4 30.70 -3.51 -22.56
C ILE A 4 29.61 -4.44 -23.06
N SER A 5 29.76 -5.75 -22.84
CA SER A 5 28.76 -6.70 -23.33
C SER A 5 27.45 -6.55 -22.54
N ASP A 6 26.30 -6.80 -23.16
CA ASP A 6 25.00 -6.79 -22.48
C ASP A 6 24.97 -7.74 -21.26
N VAL A 7 25.81 -8.77 -21.27
CA VAL A 7 26.04 -9.70 -20.15
C VAL A 7 26.69 -8.99 -18.96
N ASP A 8 27.68 -8.13 -19.19
CA ASP A 8 28.34 -7.36 -18.14
C ASP A 8 27.39 -6.32 -17.52
N ILE A 9 26.54 -5.69 -18.33
CA ILE A 9 25.51 -4.76 -17.87
C ILE A 9 24.48 -5.50 -17.00
N LEU A 10 23.99 -6.65 -17.46
CA LEU A 10 23.03 -7.46 -16.71
C LEU A 10 23.60 -7.94 -15.37
N LEU A 11 24.86 -8.40 -15.36
CA LEU A 11 25.54 -8.83 -14.13
C LEU A 11 25.73 -7.67 -13.15
N ASN A 12 26.06 -6.47 -13.65
CA ASN A 12 26.16 -5.27 -12.83
C ASN A 12 24.80 -4.94 -12.18
N ILE A 13 23.74 -4.89 -12.97
CA ILE A 13 22.37 -4.62 -12.49
C ILE A 13 21.95 -5.67 -11.46
N GLU A 14 22.21 -6.96 -11.71
CA GLU A 14 21.90 -8.04 -10.75
C GLU A 14 22.63 -7.84 -9.42
N ASN A 15 23.91 -7.48 -9.45
CA ASN A 15 24.70 -7.21 -8.25
C ASN A 15 24.19 -5.97 -7.50
N MET A 16 23.80 -4.91 -8.21
CA MET A 16 23.17 -3.75 -7.59
C MET A 16 21.85 -4.13 -6.91
N ILE A 17 20.99 -4.88 -7.60
CA ILE A 17 19.71 -5.37 -7.04
C ILE A 17 19.96 -6.17 -5.76
N LYS A 18 20.85 -7.15 -5.79
CA LYS A 18 21.19 -7.98 -4.60
C LYS A 18 21.70 -7.14 -3.43
N THR A 19 22.56 -6.15 -3.70
CA THR A 19 23.11 -5.24 -2.70
C THR A 19 22.01 -4.37 -2.08
N HIS A 20 21.12 -3.83 -2.91
CA HIS A 20 20.00 -3.01 -2.45
C HIS A 20 18.99 -3.83 -1.65
N VAL A 21 18.67 -5.05 -2.09
CA VAL A 21 17.78 -5.98 -1.35
C VAL A 21 18.34 -6.29 0.02
N THR A 22 19.63 -6.65 0.11
CA THR A 22 20.30 -6.94 1.39
C THR A 22 20.29 -5.72 2.30
N SER A 23 20.60 -4.54 1.77
CA SER A 23 20.59 -3.28 2.53
C SER A 23 19.19 -2.92 3.01
N LEU A 24 18.16 -3.12 2.18
CA LEU A 24 16.77 -2.91 2.55
C LEU A 24 16.32 -3.87 3.66
N GLU A 25 16.73 -5.14 3.62
CA GLU A 25 16.42 -6.09 4.69
C GLU A 25 17.09 -5.70 6.00
N ARG A 26 18.37 -5.30 5.97
CA ARG A 26 19.07 -4.80 7.16
C ARG A 26 18.38 -3.56 7.74
N LEU A 27 18.08 -2.56 6.91
CA LEU A 27 17.41 -1.34 7.34
C LEU A 27 16.01 -1.63 7.92
N LYS A 28 15.27 -2.59 7.36
CA LYS A 28 13.98 -3.01 7.94
C LYS A 28 14.14 -3.60 9.35
N ILE A 29 15.19 -4.37 9.60
CA ILE A 29 15.50 -4.92 10.92
C ILE A 29 15.88 -3.80 11.89
N GLU A 30 16.74 -2.88 11.47
CA GLU A 30 17.16 -1.72 12.28
C GLU A 30 15.96 -0.82 12.63
N ILE A 31 15.10 -0.50 11.65
CA ILE A 31 13.86 0.25 11.89
C ILE A 31 12.98 -0.47 12.91
N LYS A 32 12.80 -1.79 12.77
CA LYS A 32 11.99 -2.57 13.72
C LYS A 32 12.57 -2.48 15.14
N LYS A 33 13.89 -2.68 15.28
CA LYS A 33 14.57 -2.58 16.57
C LYS A 33 14.40 -1.20 17.20
N HIS A 34 14.63 -0.12 16.45
CA HIS A 34 14.46 1.23 16.99
C HIS A 34 13.00 1.56 17.30
N THR A 35 12.05 0.98 16.57
CA THR A 35 10.62 1.08 16.89
C THR A 35 10.34 0.42 18.25
N GLU A 36 10.87 -0.78 18.49
CA GLU A 36 10.74 -1.48 19.78
C GLU A 36 11.37 -0.67 20.93
N GLU A 37 12.57 -0.11 20.74
CA GLU A 37 13.24 0.75 21.73
C GLU A 37 12.41 2.01 22.08
N ILE A 38 11.77 2.62 21.08
CA ILE A 38 10.88 3.78 21.27
C ILE A 38 9.59 3.37 21.99
N GLU A 39 8.99 2.24 21.61
CA GLU A 39 7.79 1.70 22.25
C GLU A 39 8.05 1.35 23.73
N ASP A 40 9.22 0.81 24.05
CA ASP A 40 9.67 0.56 25.41
C ASP A 40 9.84 1.86 26.21
N ALA A 41 10.39 2.92 25.60
CA ALA A 41 10.52 4.22 26.24
C ALA A 41 9.15 4.80 26.63
N PHE A 42 8.18 4.76 25.71
CA PHE A 42 6.80 5.17 26.00
C PHE A 42 6.14 4.28 27.06
N SER A 43 6.33 2.96 26.96
CA SER A 43 5.77 1.98 27.90
C SER A 43 6.43 2.00 29.27
N ASN A 44 7.48 2.79 29.48
CA ASN A 44 8.10 3.00 30.79
C ASN A 44 7.82 4.39 31.37
N ASP A 45 7.40 5.36 30.56
CA ASP A 45 7.05 6.69 31.02
C ASP A 45 5.67 6.73 31.72
N SER A 46 5.65 7.24 32.95
CA SER A 46 4.43 7.28 33.78
C SER A 46 3.37 8.28 33.30
N THR A 47 3.81 9.40 32.72
CA THR A 47 2.92 10.43 32.17
C THR A 47 2.23 9.90 30.92
N TYR A 48 3.01 9.30 30.02
CA TYR A 48 2.52 8.65 28.82
C TYR A 48 1.50 7.56 29.14
N LYS A 49 1.78 6.67 30.12
CA LYS A 49 0.82 5.64 30.55
C LYS A 49 -0.52 6.22 30.98
N THR A 50 -0.48 7.28 31.78
CA THR A 50 -1.70 7.93 32.29
C THR A 50 -2.53 8.50 31.14
N HIS A 51 -1.89 9.28 30.26
CA HIS A 51 -2.57 9.86 29.10
C HIS A 51 -3.04 8.81 28.09
N ALA A 52 -2.29 7.72 27.91
CA ALA A 52 -2.67 6.62 27.04
C ALA A 52 -3.93 5.91 27.55
N GLU A 53 -4.05 5.68 28.86
CA GLU A 53 -5.26 5.07 29.45
C GLU A 53 -6.47 6.02 29.39
N GLU A 54 -6.28 7.32 29.63
CA GLU A 54 -7.33 8.34 29.45
C GLU A 54 -7.82 8.40 27.99
N ALA A 55 -6.89 8.41 27.03
CA ALA A 55 -7.19 8.40 25.61
C ALA A 55 -7.93 7.11 25.20
N LYS A 56 -7.50 5.95 25.70
CA LYS A 56 -8.15 4.65 25.47
C LYS A 56 -9.56 4.61 26.02
N LYS A 57 -9.79 5.14 27.23
CA LYS A 57 -11.14 5.26 27.81
C LYS A 57 -12.05 6.12 26.93
N THR A 58 -11.56 7.29 26.51
CA THR A 58 -12.29 8.20 25.64
C THR A 58 -12.57 7.59 24.27
N ALA A 59 -11.58 6.90 23.68
CA ALA A 59 -11.72 6.19 22.42
C ALA A 59 -12.76 5.06 22.51
N LYS A 60 -12.80 4.32 23.62
CA LYS A 60 -13.83 3.29 23.88
C LYS A 60 -15.22 3.90 23.93
N GLN A 61 -15.40 5.02 24.65
CA GLN A 61 -16.67 5.73 24.70
C GLN A 61 -17.10 6.22 23.31
N LYS A 62 -16.19 6.86 22.57
CA LYS A 62 -16.44 7.28 21.18
C LYS A 62 -16.83 6.11 20.28
N SER A 63 -16.18 4.95 20.43
CA SER A 63 -16.47 3.74 19.66
C SER A 63 -17.86 3.19 19.99
N GLN A 64 -18.23 3.13 21.27
CA GLN A 64 -19.58 2.73 21.70
C GLN A 64 -20.64 3.66 21.13
N THR A 65 -20.46 4.98 21.24
CA THR A 65 -21.37 5.96 20.63
C THR A 65 -21.49 5.77 19.11
N LYS A 66 -20.38 5.51 18.43
CA LYS A 66 -20.40 5.24 16.97
C LYS A 66 -21.21 3.97 16.66
N GLN A 67 -21.07 2.92 17.45
CA GLN A 67 -21.86 1.69 17.28
C GLN A 67 -23.35 1.95 17.49
N GLU A 68 -23.74 2.74 18.50
CA GLU A 68 -25.13 3.13 18.70
C GLU A 68 -25.67 3.95 17.53
N ILE A 69 -24.90 4.91 17.00
CA ILE A 69 -25.28 5.67 15.79
C ILE A 69 -25.47 4.74 14.58
N MET A 70 -24.61 3.73 14.42
CA MET A 70 -24.72 2.76 13.31
C MET A 70 -25.98 1.88 13.40
N LYS A 71 -26.58 1.72 14.58
CA LYS A 71 -27.86 1.01 14.73
C LYS A 71 -29.04 1.82 14.20
N ASN A 72 -28.88 3.13 13.98
CA ASN A 72 -29.92 3.94 13.37
C ASN A 72 -30.21 3.40 11.95
N PRO A 73 -31.46 3.05 11.61
CA PRO A 73 -31.81 2.50 10.30
C PRO A 73 -31.34 3.36 9.12
N SER A 74 -31.39 4.69 9.21
CA SER A 74 -30.95 5.58 8.14
C SER A 74 -29.44 5.50 7.90
N VAL A 75 -28.66 5.33 8.98
CA VAL A 75 -27.21 5.16 8.92
C VAL A 75 -26.84 3.77 8.42
N ALA A 76 -27.55 2.73 8.87
CA ALA A 76 -27.34 1.36 8.40
C ALA A 76 -27.51 1.24 6.88
N VAL A 77 -28.54 1.87 6.30
CA VAL A 77 -28.74 1.93 4.85
C VAL A 77 -27.56 2.62 4.14
N LEU A 78 -27.03 3.71 4.70
CA LEU A 78 -25.86 4.38 4.14
C LEU A 78 -24.60 3.51 4.21
N VAL A 79 -24.42 2.73 5.28
CA VAL A 79 -23.29 1.80 5.42
C VAL A 79 -23.35 0.71 4.35
N GLU A 80 -24.52 0.15 4.08
CA GLU A 80 -24.66 -0.87 3.02
C GLU A 80 -24.42 -0.27 1.63
N LYS A 81 -25.00 0.89 1.31
CA LYS A 81 -24.70 1.61 0.06
C LYS A 81 -23.20 1.89 -0.12
N MET A 82 -22.52 2.28 0.95
CA MET A 82 -21.07 2.50 0.93
C MET A 82 -20.31 1.18 0.65
N LYS A 83 -20.71 0.06 1.26
CA LYS A 83 -20.07 -1.24 1.01
C LYS A 83 -20.28 -1.69 -0.43
N GLU A 84 -21.49 -1.56 -0.95
CA GLU A 84 -21.82 -1.87 -2.35
C GLU A 84 -20.97 -1.02 -3.31
N ALA A 85 -20.89 0.29 -3.09
CA ALA A 85 -20.06 1.18 -3.90
C ALA A 85 -18.57 0.80 -3.86
N ARG A 86 -18.04 0.40 -2.68
CA ARG A 86 -16.65 -0.07 -2.56
C ARG A 86 -16.41 -1.35 -3.35
N THR A 87 -17.36 -2.28 -3.34
CA THR A 87 -17.29 -3.52 -4.12
C THR A 87 -17.28 -3.20 -5.60
N GLN A 88 -18.21 -2.36 -6.08
CA GLN A 88 -18.27 -1.93 -7.48
C GLN A 88 -16.98 -1.24 -7.92
N VAL A 89 -16.43 -0.34 -7.12
CA VAL A 89 -15.14 0.32 -7.42
C VAL A 89 -14.02 -0.71 -7.55
N LYS A 90 -13.99 -1.75 -6.70
CA LYS A 90 -12.97 -2.80 -6.76
C LYS A 90 -13.10 -3.63 -8.05
N GLU A 91 -14.32 -4.02 -8.41
CA GLU A 91 -14.60 -4.77 -9.63
C GLU A 91 -14.26 -3.96 -10.89
N LEU A 92 -14.69 -2.70 -10.94
CA LEU A 92 -14.39 -1.79 -12.05
C LEU A 92 -12.89 -1.54 -12.20
N ASN A 93 -12.16 -1.33 -11.09
CA ASN A 93 -10.70 -1.17 -11.15
C ASN A 93 -10.00 -2.46 -11.61
N GLY A 94 -10.51 -3.63 -11.24
CA GLY A 94 -10.00 -4.92 -11.73
C GLY A 94 -10.16 -5.02 -13.25
N ALA A 95 -11.39 -4.84 -13.74
CA ALA A 95 -11.69 -4.87 -15.17
C ALA A 95 -10.90 -3.81 -15.94
N LEU A 96 -10.81 -2.58 -15.43
CA LEU A 96 -10.02 -1.51 -16.02
C LEU A 96 -8.54 -1.90 -16.13
N SER A 97 -7.95 -2.51 -15.10
CA SER A 97 -6.55 -2.95 -15.15
C SER A 97 -6.33 -4.00 -16.25
N ASP A 98 -7.26 -4.93 -16.42
CA ASP A 98 -7.19 -5.94 -17.49
C ASP A 98 -7.32 -5.28 -18.87
N TYR A 99 -8.26 -4.34 -19.04
CA TYR A 99 -8.43 -3.59 -20.29
C TYR A 99 -7.22 -2.74 -20.65
N LEU A 100 -6.61 -2.05 -19.68
CA LEU A 100 -5.44 -1.22 -19.91
C LEU A 100 -4.22 -2.06 -20.32
N ARG A 101 -4.04 -3.25 -19.72
CA ARG A 101 -2.99 -4.18 -20.13
C ARG A 101 -3.19 -4.65 -21.56
N GLU A 102 -4.42 -5.02 -21.91
CA GLU A 102 -4.75 -5.50 -23.25
C GLU A 102 -4.63 -4.39 -24.30
N TYR A 103 -5.08 -3.18 -23.97
CA TYR A 103 -4.90 -2.00 -24.81
C TYR A 103 -3.42 -1.73 -25.09
N ALA A 104 -2.57 -1.71 -24.05
CA ALA A 104 -1.13 -1.50 -24.22
C ALA A 104 -0.49 -2.60 -25.07
N ARG A 105 -0.93 -3.86 -24.91
CA ARG A 105 -0.46 -5.01 -25.70
C ARG A 105 -0.84 -4.89 -27.18
N LEU A 106 -2.06 -4.46 -27.49
CA LEU A 106 -2.59 -4.39 -28.86
C LEU A 106 -2.14 -3.13 -29.61
N SER A 107 -2.16 -1.98 -28.94
CA SER A 107 -1.83 -0.68 -29.55
C SER A 107 -0.33 -0.38 -29.52
N GLY A 108 0.43 -1.01 -28.63
CA GLY A 108 1.82 -0.64 -28.35
C GLY A 108 1.97 0.70 -27.61
N SER A 109 0.87 1.34 -27.19
CA SER A 109 0.87 2.64 -26.51
C SER A 109 0.47 2.50 -25.04
N THR A 110 1.15 3.27 -24.18
CA THR A 110 0.75 3.48 -22.79
C THR A 110 -0.02 4.77 -22.58
N GLU A 111 -0.41 5.46 -23.66
CA GLU A 111 -1.21 6.68 -23.62
C GLU A 111 -2.63 6.43 -24.12
N ILE A 112 -3.62 6.96 -23.41
CA ILE A 112 -5.04 6.87 -23.77
C ILE A 112 -5.72 8.22 -23.54
N ALA A 113 -6.54 8.65 -24.50
CA ALA A 113 -7.37 9.84 -24.37
C ALA A 113 -8.72 9.48 -23.73
N ASP A 114 -9.22 10.31 -22.81
CA ASP A 114 -10.60 10.22 -22.35
C ASP A 114 -11.57 10.97 -23.27
N ASN A 115 -12.88 10.88 -22.95
CA ASN A 115 -13.94 11.52 -23.73
C ASN A 115 -13.90 13.06 -23.68
N GLU A 116 -13.14 13.64 -22.76
CA GLU A 116 -12.97 15.08 -22.60
C GLU A 116 -11.69 15.58 -23.31
N GLY A 117 -10.91 14.66 -23.89
CA GLY A 117 -9.66 14.96 -24.58
C GLY A 117 -8.43 15.03 -23.67
N ASN A 118 -8.54 14.64 -22.40
CA ASN A 118 -7.37 14.54 -21.54
C ASN A 118 -6.57 13.27 -21.87
N ILE A 119 -5.24 13.39 -21.90
CA ILE A 119 -4.35 12.25 -22.11
C ILE A 119 -3.90 11.67 -20.77
N TRP A 120 -4.10 10.37 -20.62
CA TRP A 120 -3.74 9.58 -19.44
C TRP A 120 -2.62 8.60 -19.78
N ASN A 121 -1.73 8.36 -18.82
CA ASN A 121 -0.63 7.41 -18.92
C ASN A 121 -0.89 6.14 -18.11
N ILE A 122 -0.72 4.98 -18.74
CA ILE A 122 -0.72 3.66 -18.10
C ILE A 122 0.60 3.49 -17.36
N THR A 123 0.54 3.31 -16.04
CA THR A 123 1.74 3.15 -15.19
C THR A 123 1.83 1.75 -14.59
N TYR A 124 3.04 1.17 -14.61
CA TYR A 124 3.35 -0.12 -13.99
C TYR A 124 4.40 0.09 -12.90
N SER A 125 4.14 -0.38 -11.67
CA SER A 125 5.15 -0.36 -10.60
C SER A 125 5.78 -1.75 -10.43
N ALA A 126 7.07 -1.89 -10.73
CA ALA A 126 7.81 -3.11 -10.42
C ALA A 126 8.04 -3.23 -8.91
N LYS A 127 7.84 -4.43 -8.34
CA LYS A 127 8.11 -4.73 -6.94
C LYS A 127 8.78 -6.10 -6.82
N LEU A 128 9.86 -6.18 -6.06
CA LEU A 128 10.45 -7.46 -5.69
C LEU A 128 9.71 -8.03 -4.48
N VAL A 129 9.15 -9.23 -4.63
CA VAL A 129 8.44 -9.96 -3.58
C VAL A 129 9.18 -11.26 -3.27
N LYS A 130 9.18 -11.70 -2.00
CA LYS A 130 9.76 -13.00 -1.63
C LYS A 130 8.95 -14.12 -2.30
N ALA A 131 9.62 -15.03 -3.01
CA ALA A 131 8.98 -16.24 -3.52
C ALA A 131 8.54 -17.13 -2.34
N GLN A 132 7.37 -17.76 -2.44
CA GLN A 132 6.99 -18.81 -1.50
C GLN A 132 7.92 -20.02 -1.73
N LYS A 133 8.60 -20.48 -0.67
CA LYS A 133 9.28 -21.78 -0.71
C LYS A 133 8.20 -22.85 -0.91
N LYS A 134 8.31 -23.64 -1.98
CA LYS A 134 7.53 -24.88 -2.15
C LYS A 134 7.92 -25.90 -1.10
#